data_AF-A0A654IGB5-F1
#
_entry.id   AF-A0A654IGB5-F1
#
_cell.length_a   1.000
_cell.length_b   1.000
_cell.length_c   1.000
_cell.angle_alpha   90.00
_cell.angle_beta   90.00
_cell.angle_gamma   90.00
#
_symmetry.space_group_name_H-M   'P 1'
#
loop_
_entity.id
_entity.type
_entity.pdbx_description
1 polymer ?
#
loop_
_entity_poly.entity_id
_entity_poly.type
_entity_poly.pdbx_seq_one_letter_code
_entity_poly.pdbx_strand_id
1 'polypeptide(L)'
;MNKFYVKTDSELRILITNAATKMKLSEEVVEKDYWISFLLDYIFNQNRWSNSFTFKGGTSLSKCFNLIKRFSEDIDLILDWRLFGYQDDEPYIQRSKSGQNKFNLEMNEKVTTFLKDEFVKVLNEDLKEFNLEFWIDPNDPNSVLCKYPLLFEPNYLFNKIKLEIGCLGKWTPAEHVKIKPLISQVYPDVFKEYSTIRTINPERTFWEKALILHSVCNKPEEN
;
A
#
# COMPACT_ATOMS: atom_id res chain seq x y z
N MET A 1 -13.56 12.10 -8.36
CA MET A 1 -12.83 13.03 -7.47
C MET A 1 -12.47 12.24 -6.22
N ASN A 2 -11.23 12.31 -5.75
CA ASN A 2 -10.77 11.56 -4.58
C ASN A 2 -11.57 11.97 -3.32
N LYS A 3 -12.01 10.99 -2.55
CA LYS A 3 -12.93 11.19 -1.41
C LYS A 3 -12.31 11.94 -0.24
N PHE A 4 -10.99 12.01 -0.18
CA PHE A 4 -10.26 12.62 0.93
C PHE A 4 -9.56 13.92 0.56
N TYR A 5 -9.61 14.34 -0.70
CA TYR A 5 -8.85 15.50 -1.15
C TYR A 5 -9.32 16.81 -0.51
N VAL A 6 -8.41 17.48 0.20
CA VAL A 6 -8.58 18.85 0.70
C VAL A 6 -7.94 19.80 -0.31
N LYS A 7 -8.72 20.78 -0.80
CA LYS A 7 -8.36 21.60 -1.97
C LYS A 7 -7.19 22.55 -1.75
N THR A 8 -6.94 22.98 -0.52
CA THR A 8 -5.90 23.98 -0.24
C THR A 8 -4.93 23.48 0.81
N ASP A 9 -3.64 23.73 0.56
CA ASP A 9 -2.55 23.41 1.48
C ASP A 9 -2.72 24.08 2.84
N SER A 10 -3.24 25.31 2.86
CA SER A 10 -3.51 26.05 4.11
C SER A 10 -4.59 25.36 4.95
N GLU A 11 -5.68 24.91 4.34
CA GLU A 11 -6.74 24.17 5.02
C GLU A 11 -6.23 22.82 5.51
N LEU A 12 -5.52 22.08 4.64
CA LEU A 12 -4.94 20.78 4.98
C LEU A 12 -3.94 20.90 6.13
N ARG A 13 -3.07 21.93 6.12
CA ARG A 13 -2.12 22.22 7.20
C ARG A 13 -2.84 22.41 8.53
N ILE A 14 -3.92 23.21 8.57
CA ILE A 14 -4.70 23.46 9.79
C ILE A 14 -5.31 22.15 10.32
N LEU A 15 -5.90 21.35 9.43
CA LEU A 15 -6.50 20.07 9.79
C LEU A 15 -5.45 19.10 10.36
N ILE A 16 -4.27 19.02 9.73
CA ILE A 16 -3.16 18.18 10.18
C ILE A 16 -2.64 18.63 11.55
N THR A 17 -2.29 19.92 11.74
CA THR A 17 -1.76 20.43 13.00
C THR A 17 -2.72 20.19 14.16
N ASN A 18 -4.01 20.47 13.95
CA ASN A 18 -5.02 20.25 14.98
C ASN A 18 -5.24 18.76 15.29
N ALA A 19 -5.24 17.91 14.26
CA ALA A 19 -5.37 16.47 14.45
C ALA A 19 -4.16 15.88 15.18
N ALA A 20 -2.95 16.24 14.76
CA ALA A 20 -1.68 15.86 15.39
C ALA A 20 -1.68 16.22 16.87
N THR A 21 -2.03 17.47 17.20
CA THR A 21 -2.12 17.95 18.59
C THR A 21 -3.12 17.13 19.42
N LYS A 22 -4.35 16.95 18.91
CA LYS A 22 -5.41 16.25 19.66
C LYS A 22 -5.11 14.76 19.84
N MET A 23 -4.46 14.15 18.85
CA MET A 23 -4.10 12.73 18.86
C MET A 23 -2.74 12.45 19.52
N LYS A 24 -1.98 13.49 19.90
CA LYS A 24 -0.61 13.40 20.42
C LYS A 24 0.32 12.65 19.46
N LEU A 25 0.21 12.96 18.16
CA LEU A 25 1.06 12.47 17.09
C LEU A 25 1.87 13.63 16.52
N SER A 26 2.92 13.32 15.76
CA SER A 26 3.64 14.33 14.98
C SER A 26 2.85 14.73 13.73
N GLU A 27 3.09 15.93 13.21
CA GLU A 27 2.39 16.45 12.04
C GLU A 27 2.72 15.63 10.79
N GLU A 28 3.97 15.19 10.66
CA GLU A 28 4.48 14.36 9.57
C GLU A 28 3.80 12.98 9.53
N VAL A 29 3.50 12.40 10.70
CA VAL A 29 2.74 11.15 10.82
C VAL A 29 1.32 11.32 10.28
N VAL A 30 0.65 12.40 10.65
CA VAL A 30 -0.73 12.67 10.24
C VAL A 30 -0.79 13.05 8.75
N GLU A 31 0.17 13.83 8.26
CA GLU A 31 0.33 14.19 6.86
C GLU A 31 0.56 12.94 5.98
N LYS A 32 1.50 12.08 6.38
CA LYS A 32 1.81 10.86 5.62
C LYS A 32 0.63 9.89 5.64
N ASP A 33 -0.10 9.76 6.75
CA ASP A 33 -1.35 8.98 6.80
C ASP A 33 -2.43 9.52 5.85
N TYR A 34 -2.56 10.84 5.76
CA TYR A 34 -3.48 11.48 4.82
C TYR A 34 -3.17 11.08 3.38
N TRP A 35 -1.91 11.21 2.95
CA TRP A 35 -1.48 10.84 1.60
C TRP A 35 -1.57 9.33 1.35
N ILE A 36 -1.27 8.48 2.33
CA ILE A 36 -1.51 7.03 2.24
C ILE A 36 -2.99 6.74 2.01
N SER A 37 -3.87 7.39 2.77
CA SER A 37 -5.33 7.20 2.63
C SER A 37 -5.83 7.67 1.27
N PHE A 38 -5.30 8.79 0.78
CA PHE A 38 -5.57 9.32 -0.55
C PHE A 38 -5.17 8.32 -1.64
N LEU A 39 -3.95 7.78 -1.56
CA LEU A 39 -3.44 6.81 -2.55
C LEU A 39 -4.23 5.50 -2.51
N LEU A 40 -4.57 5.00 -1.32
CA LEU A 40 -5.41 3.81 -1.18
C LEU A 40 -6.79 4.04 -1.81
N ASP A 41 -7.42 5.21 -1.62
CA ASP A 41 -8.70 5.50 -2.28
C ASP A 41 -8.57 5.47 -3.80
N TYR A 42 -7.55 6.14 -4.33
CA TYR A 42 -7.30 6.14 -5.77
C TYR A 42 -7.03 4.73 -6.32
N ILE A 43 -6.10 3.97 -5.71
CA ILE A 43 -5.71 2.62 -6.17
C ILE A 43 -6.93 1.69 -6.21
N PHE A 44 -7.77 1.70 -5.18
CA PHE A 44 -8.85 0.72 -5.06
C PHE A 44 -10.19 1.19 -5.65
N ASN A 45 -10.37 2.47 -5.96
CA ASN A 45 -11.69 2.99 -6.39
C ASN A 45 -11.67 3.77 -7.71
N GLN A 46 -10.49 4.21 -8.19
CA GLN A 46 -10.39 5.09 -9.36
C GLN A 46 -9.43 4.56 -10.42
N ASN A 47 -8.34 3.92 -9.99
CA ASN A 47 -7.34 3.37 -10.89
C ASN A 47 -7.93 2.26 -11.77
N ARG A 48 -7.48 2.20 -13.03
CA ARG A 48 -7.96 1.21 -14.03
C ARG A 48 -7.69 -0.25 -13.66
N TRP A 49 -6.76 -0.50 -12.74
CA TRP A 49 -6.42 -1.82 -12.20
C TRP A 49 -6.92 -2.02 -10.76
N SER A 50 -7.92 -1.26 -10.32
CA SER A 50 -8.47 -1.33 -8.95
C SER A 50 -8.88 -2.73 -8.49
N ASN A 51 -9.38 -3.57 -9.41
CA ASN A 51 -9.76 -4.96 -9.12
C ASN A 51 -8.57 -5.94 -9.09
N SER A 52 -7.38 -5.49 -9.48
CA SER A 52 -6.16 -6.29 -9.55
C SER A 52 -5.26 -6.15 -8.33
N PHE A 53 -5.60 -5.28 -7.36
CA PHE A 53 -4.79 -5.08 -6.16
C PHE A 53 -5.44 -5.64 -4.89
N THR A 54 -4.65 -6.18 -3.98
CA THR A 54 -5.11 -6.57 -2.63
C THR A 54 -4.15 -6.02 -1.60
N PHE A 55 -4.68 -5.29 -0.62
CA PHE A 55 -3.89 -4.67 0.42
C PHE A 55 -3.47 -5.68 1.49
N LYS A 56 -2.22 -5.63 1.94
CA LYS A 56 -1.69 -6.58 2.92
C LYS A 56 -0.73 -5.90 3.91
N GLY A 57 -0.02 -6.73 4.67
CA GLY A 57 1.06 -6.27 5.53
C GLY A 57 0.55 -5.59 6.80
N GLY A 58 1.47 -5.04 7.59
CA GLY A 58 1.08 -4.44 8.87
C GLY A 58 0.31 -3.13 8.72
N THR A 59 0.42 -2.44 7.59
CA THR A 59 -0.41 -1.25 7.32
C THR A 59 -1.87 -1.60 7.15
N SER A 60 -2.20 -2.75 6.54
CA SER A 60 -3.58 -3.23 6.53
C SER A 60 -4.09 -3.52 7.95
N LEU A 61 -3.27 -4.15 8.81
CA LEU A 61 -3.65 -4.44 10.19
C LEU A 61 -3.93 -3.19 11.03
N SER A 62 -3.14 -2.12 10.86
CA SER A 62 -3.36 -0.86 11.57
C SER A 62 -4.52 -0.06 10.96
N LYS A 63 -4.54 0.15 9.64
CA LYS A 63 -5.48 1.07 8.98
C LYS A 63 -6.86 0.47 8.71
N CYS A 64 -6.94 -0.81 8.34
CA CYS A 64 -8.23 -1.47 8.05
C CYS A 64 -8.85 -2.06 9.33
N PHE A 65 -8.03 -2.66 10.20
CA PHE A 65 -8.53 -3.46 11.32
C PHE A 65 -8.25 -2.88 12.70
N ASN A 66 -7.42 -1.84 12.81
CA ASN A 66 -7.01 -1.24 14.09
C ASN A 66 -6.47 -2.29 15.10
N LEU A 67 -5.81 -3.33 14.60
CA LEU A 67 -5.32 -4.45 15.42
C LEU A 67 -3.93 -4.18 16.01
N ILE A 68 -3.17 -3.27 15.41
CA ILE A 68 -1.83 -2.89 15.88
C ILE A 68 -1.70 -1.37 15.96
N LYS A 69 -0.99 -0.89 16.97
CA LYS A 69 -0.76 0.55 17.22
C LYS A 69 0.65 0.94 16.79
N ARG A 70 0.95 0.80 15.50
CA ARG A 70 2.18 1.32 14.90
C ARG A 70 1.84 2.26 13.77
N PHE A 71 2.63 3.31 13.62
CA PHE A 71 2.57 4.11 12.41
C PHE A 71 3.01 3.25 11.23
N SER A 72 2.37 3.49 10.09
CA SER A 72 2.59 2.74 8.89
C SER A 72 2.93 3.71 7.78
N GLU A 73 4.12 3.52 7.23
CA GLU A 73 4.72 4.39 6.23
C GLU A 73 4.58 3.88 4.80
N ASP A 74 4.36 2.57 4.65
CA ASP A 74 4.38 1.87 3.37
C ASP A 74 3.02 1.24 3.05
N ILE A 75 2.78 1.06 1.76
CA ILE A 75 1.60 0.40 1.20
C ILE A 75 2.04 -0.92 0.57
N ASP A 76 1.78 -2.03 1.26
CA ASP A 76 2.05 -3.37 0.74
C ASP A 76 0.86 -3.89 -0.09
N LEU A 77 1.08 -4.15 -1.38
CA LEU A 77 0.07 -4.65 -2.29
C LEU A 77 0.42 -6.03 -2.81
N ILE A 78 -0.62 -6.81 -3.10
CA ILE A 78 -0.56 -7.97 -3.98
C ILE A 78 -1.18 -7.56 -5.31
N LEU A 79 -0.44 -7.76 -6.39
CA LEU A 79 -0.94 -7.65 -7.76
C LEU A 79 -1.43 -9.01 -8.26
N ASP A 80 -2.60 -9.00 -8.85
CA ASP A 80 -3.27 -10.17 -9.41
C ASP A 80 -2.54 -10.66 -10.67
N TRP A 81 -1.97 -11.87 -10.62
CA TRP A 81 -1.24 -12.48 -11.72
C TRP A 81 -2.08 -12.71 -12.98
N ARG A 82 -3.42 -12.75 -12.87
CA ARG A 82 -4.31 -12.85 -14.04
C ARG A 82 -4.17 -11.67 -14.98
N LEU A 83 -3.69 -10.54 -14.49
CA LEU A 83 -3.35 -9.39 -15.33
C LEU A 83 -2.35 -9.76 -16.43
N PHE A 84 -1.54 -10.80 -16.21
CA PHE A 84 -0.54 -11.28 -17.17
C PHE A 84 -0.99 -12.55 -17.94
N GLY A 85 -2.27 -12.90 -17.88
CA GLY A 85 -2.86 -14.01 -18.63
C GLY A 85 -2.80 -15.38 -17.94
N TYR A 86 -2.37 -15.44 -16.69
CA TYR A 86 -2.35 -16.67 -15.89
C TYR A 86 -3.74 -17.02 -15.35
N GLN A 87 -3.96 -18.30 -15.05
CA GLN A 87 -5.23 -18.80 -14.51
C GLN A 87 -5.36 -18.53 -13.00
N ASP A 88 -6.59 -18.62 -12.48
CA ASP A 88 -6.88 -18.46 -11.05
C ASP A 88 -6.07 -19.41 -10.16
N ASP A 89 -5.81 -20.63 -10.65
CA ASP A 89 -5.14 -21.70 -9.92
C ASP A 89 -3.62 -21.70 -10.10
N GLU A 90 -3.03 -20.74 -10.85
CA GLU A 90 -1.62 -20.74 -11.22
C GLU A 90 -0.64 -20.93 -10.03
N PRO A 91 -0.82 -20.29 -8.87
CA PRO A 91 0.07 -20.50 -7.71
C PRO A 91 -0.18 -21.80 -6.97
N TYR A 92 -1.28 -22.51 -7.25
CA TYR A 92 -1.59 -23.82 -6.67
C TYR A 92 -1.02 -24.97 -7.51
N ILE A 93 -0.58 -24.69 -8.74
CA ILE A 93 0.09 -25.67 -9.59
C ILE A 93 1.38 -26.13 -8.90
N GLN A 94 1.46 -27.43 -8.62
CA GLN A 94 2.67 -28.03 -8.06
C GLN A 94 3.78 -28.04 -9.12
N ARG A 95 4.89 -27.36 -8.81
CA ARG A 95 6.09 -27.32 -9.65
C ARG A 95 7.26 -27.95 -8.90
N SER A 96 8.24 -28.45 -9.64
CA SER A 96 9.57 -28.73 -9.07
C SER A 96 10.17 -27.44 -8.50
N LYS A 97 11.17 -27.55 -7.61
CA LYS A 97 11.89 -26.37 -7.08
C LYS A 97 12.44 -25.48 -8.21
N SER A 98 13.04 -26.08 -9.24
CA SER A 98 13.55 -25.34 -10.41
C SER A 98 12.43 -24.73 -11.25
N GLY A 99 11.30 -25.42 -11.41
CA GLY A 99 10.13 -24.91 -12.11
C GLY A 99 9.47 -23.72 -11.39
N GLN A 100 9.37 -23.78 -10.05
CA GLN A 100 8.85 -22.68 -9.24
C GLN A 100 9.77 -21.45 -9.31
N ASN A 101 11.09 -21.66 -9.24
CA ASN A 101 12.05 -20.56 -9.37
C ASN A 101 11.97 -19.90 -10.75
N LYS A 102 11.86 -20.69 -11.81
CA LYS A 102 11.69 -20.16 -13.18
C LYS A 102 10.40 -19.34 -13.30
N PHE A 103 9.28 -19.86 -12.80
CA PHE A 103 8.01 -19.13 -12.77
C PHE A 103 8.11 -17.82 -11.98
N ASN A 104 8.71 -17.85 -10.79
CA ASN A 104 8.89 -16.66 -9.97
C ASN A 104 9.71 -15.58 -10.70
N LEU A 105 10.76 -15.97 -11.42
CA LEU A 105 11.59 -15.06 -12.20
C LEU A 105 10.81 -14.43 -13.35
N GLU A 106 10.12 -15.25 -14.16
CA GLU A 106 9.30 -14.79 -15.29
C GLU A 106 8.16 -13.87 -14.83
N MET A 107 7.52 -14.19 -13.70
CA MET A 107 6.50 -13.35 -13.07
C MET A 107 7.05 -12.02 -12.60
N ASN A 108 8.21 -12.04 -11.96
CA ASN A 108 8.87 -10.84 -11.48
C ASN A 108 9.27 -9.92 -12.63
N GLU A 109 9.80 -10.47 -13.73
CA GLU A 109 10.09 -9.70 -14.94
C GLU A 109 8.82 -9.04 -15.50
N LYS A 110 7.73 -9.78 -15.67
CA LYS A 110 6.45 -9.24 -16.15
C LYS A 110 5.93 -8.11 -15.26
N VAL A 111 6.01 -8.26 -13.94
CA VAL A 111 5.54 -7.26 -12.98
C VAL A 111 6.39 -6.02 -13.02
N THR A 112 7.72 -6.15 -12.96
CA THR A 112 8.62 -4.99 -12.98
C THR A 112 8.50 -4.21 -14.30
N THR A 113 8.34 -4.89 -15.44
CA THR A 113 8.02 -4.27 -16.73
C THR A 113 6.68 -3.52 -16.66
N PHE A 114 5.62 -4.16 -16.18
CA PHE A 114 4.31 -3.53 -16.03
C PHE A 114 4.35 -2.29 -15.12
N LEU A 115 5.04 -2.39 -13.98
CA LEU A 115 5.15 -1.27 -13.04
C LEU A 115 5.83 -0.07 -13.68
N LYS A 116 6.96 -0.32 -14.35
CA LYS A 116 7.77 0.73 -15.00
C LYS A 116 7.08 1.33 -16.23
N ASP A 117 6.56 0.48 -17.10
CA ASP A 117 6.15 0.89 -18.45
C ASP A 117 4.67 1.29 -18.52
N GLU A 118 3.86 0.89 -17.54
CA GLU A 118 2.42 1.19 -17.50
C GLU A 118 1.99 1.85 -16.19
N PHE A 119 2.19 1.18 -15.05
CA PHE A 119 1.59 1.61 -13.78
C PHE A 119 2.08 3.00 -13.35
N VAL A 120 3.39 3.22 -13.30
CA VAL A 120 3.99 4.52 -12.93
C VAL A 120 3.57 5.63 -13.88
N LYS A 121 3.42 5.35 -15.19
CA LYS A 121 2.98 6.36 -16.15
C LYS A 121 1.55 6.81 -15.86
N VAL A 122 0.64 5.85 -15.66
CA VAL A 122 -0.75 6.13 -15.31
C VAL A 122 -0.86 6.87 -13.98
N LEU A 123 -0.08 6.48 -12.96
CA LEU A 123 -0.07 7.22 -11.69
C LEU A 123 0.34 8.68 -11.87
N ASN A 124 1.42 8.93 -12.61
CA ASN A 124 1.90 10.29 -12.87
C ASN A 124 0.93 11.11 -13.72
N GLU A 125 0.22 10.48 -14.66
CA GLU A 125 -0.78 11.14 -15.50
C GLU A 125 -2.03 11.50 -14.68
N ASP A 126 -2.61 10.52 -13.99
CA ASP A 126 -3.87 10.68 -13.25
C ASP A 126 -3.73 11.58 -12.02
N LEU A 127 -2.56 11.60 -11.39
CA LEU A 127 -2.35 12.28 -10.11
C LEU A 127 -1.49 13.54 -10.20
N LYS A 128 -1.16 13.98 -11.43
CA LYS A 128 -0.35 15.18 -11.68
C LYS A 128 -0.91 16.43 -11.02
N GLU A 129 -2.23 16.60 -11.05
CA GLU A 129 -2.89 17.80 -10.51
C GLU A 129 -2.76 17.94 -8.98
N PHE A 130 -2.44 16.85 -8.30
CA PHE A 130 -2.21 16.81 -6.86
C PHE A 130 -0.74 16.98 -6.48
N ASN A 131 0.14 17.28 -7.45
CA ASN A 131 1.59 17.39 -7.27
C ASN A 131 2.23 16.12 -6.68
N LEU A 132 1.68 14.95 -7.03
CA LEU A 132 2.25 13.64 -6.71
C LEU A 132 3.18 13.19 -7.85
N GLU A 133 4.35 12.68 -7.49
CA GLU A 133 5.36 12.19 -8.44
C GLU A 133 5.72 10.75 -8.10
N PHE A 134 5.71 9.87 -9.11
CA PHE A 134 5.94 8.44 -8.95
C PHE A 134 7.11 7.95 -9.79
N TRP A 135 7.93 7.06 -9.24
CA TRP A 135 9.01 6.39 -9.96
C TRP A 135 9.34 5.04 -9.33
N ILE A 136 10.04 4.18 -10.07
CA ILE A 136 10.50 2.88 -9.56
C ILE A 136 11.65 3.08 -8.58
N ASP A 137 11.62 2.38 -7.45
CA ASP A 137 12.73 2.37 -6.50
C ASP A 137 13.98 1.78 -7.17
N PRO A 138 15.11 2.50 -7.25
CA PRO A 138 16.33 1.99 -7.88
C PRO A 138 16.91 0.77 -7.17
N ASN A 139 16.56 0.53 -5.91
CA ASN A 139 17.04 -0.61 -5.13
C ASN A 139 16.07 -1.80 -5.16
N ASP A 140 14.83 -1.58 -5.59
CA ASP A 140 13.78 -2.61 -5.58
C ASP A 140 12.78 -2.36 -6.73
N PRO A 141 12.91 -3.07 -7.86
CA PRO A 141 12.07 -2.83 -9.04
C PRO A 141 10.60 -3.23 -8.84
N ASN A 142 10.26 -3.93 -7.75
CA ASN A 142 8.85 -4.20 -7.37
C ASN A 142 8.22 -3.08 -6.55
N SER A 143 8.98 -2.02 -6.29
CA SER A 143 8.54 -0.93 -5.45
C SER A 143 8.41 0.37 -6.24
N VAL A 144 7.29 1.04 -6.03
CA VAL A 144 7.02 2.38 -6.56
C VAL A 144 7.14 3.37 -5.42
N LEU A 145 8.02 4.37 -5.58
CA LEU A 145 8.13 5.48 -4.65
C LEU A 145 7.19 6.60 -5.09
N CYS A 146 6.52 7.21 -4.12
CA CYS A 146 5.66 8.36 -4.30
C CYS A 146 6.21 9.54 -3.48
N LYS A 147 6.52 10.65 -4.15
CA LYS A 147 6.73 11.94 -3.51
C LYS A 147 5.40 12.69 -3.51
N TYR A 148 5.08 13.26 -2.36
CA TYR A 148 3.87 14.06 -2.15
C TYR A 148 4.22 15.49 -1.70
N PRO A 149 3.29 16.44 -1.81
CA PRO A 149 3.47 17.80 -1.31
C PRO A 149 3.68 17.78 0.19
N LEU A 150 4.83 18.29 0.63
CA LEU A 150 5.19 18.40 2.03
C LEU A 150 4.76 19.75 2.57
N LEU A 151 3.90 19.73 3.56
CA LEU A 151 3.46 20.88 4.33
C LEU A 151 4.36 21.07 5.57
N PHE A 152 4.97 20.02 6.08
CA PHE A 152 5.83 20.08 7.26
C PHE A 152 7.26 19.64 6.90
N GLU A 153 8.24 20.15 7.62
CA GLU A 153 9.66 19.80 7.41
C GLU A 153 9.86 18.30 7.67
N PRO A 154 10.19 17.49 6.66
CA PRO A 154 10.28 16.05 6.85
C PRO A 154 11.58 15.68 7.54
N ASN A 155 11.51 14.80 8.53
CA ASN A 155 12.63 13.90 8.78
C ASN A 155 12.77 12.93 7.58
N TYR A 156 13.97 12.44 7.29
CA TYR A 156 14.26 11.60 6.10
C TYR A 156 13.25 10.44 5.87
N LEU A 157 12.65 9.92 6.94
CA LEU A 157 11.63 8.87 6.93
C LEU A 157 10.26 9.29 6.31
N PHE A 158 9.95 10.58 6.25
CA PHE A 158 8.62 11.10 5.89
C PHE A 158 8.59 11.86 4.56
N ASN A 159 9.61 11.75 3.71
CA ASN A 159 9.60 12.48 2.44
C ASN A 159 8.95 11.70 1.28
N LYS A 160 8.65 10.41 1.47
CA LYS A 160 8.13 9.49 0.45
C LYS A 160 7.21 8.42 1.04
N ILE A 161 6.29 7.92 0.23
CA ILE A 161 5.53 6.69 0.49
C ILE A 161 6.06 5.62 -0.44
N LYS A 162 6.35 4.43 0.09
CA LYS A 162 6.74 3.27 -0.71
C LYS A 162 5.52 2.37 -0.94
N LEU A 163 5.25 2.04 -2.19
CA LEU A 163 4.25 1.05 -2.60
C LEU A 163 5.01 -0.22 -3.00
N GLU A 164 5.04 -1.23 -2.13
CA GLU A 164 5.67 -2.51 -2.42
C GLU A 164 4.65 -3.46 -3.05
N ILE A 165 4.89 -3.91 -4.29
CA ILE A 165 3.90 -4.65 -5.07
C ILE A 165 4.43 -6.05 -5.38
N GLY A 166 3.88 -7.05 -4.66
CA GLY A 166 4.22 -8.46 -4.88
C GLY A 166 3.20 -9.17 -5.77
N CYS A 167 3.63 -10.15 -6.57
CA CYS A 167 2.75 -10.91 -7.48
C CYS A 167 2.56 -12.39 -7.12
N LEU A 168 3.34 -12.90 -6.16
CA LEU A 168 3.38 -14.35 -5.84
C LEU A 168 2.59 -14.72 -4.57
N GLY A 169 1.96 -13.73 -3.92
CA GLY A 169 1.16 -13.98 -2.73
C GLY A 169 -0.25 -14.37 -3.12
N LYS A 170 -0.81 -15.42 -2.50
CA LYS A 170 -2.27 -15.66 -2.56
C LYS A 170 -2.99 -14.35 -2.23
N TRP A 171 -4.12 -14.02 -2.82
CA TRP A 171 -4.91 -12.85 -2.40
C TRP A 171 -6.15 -13.23 -1.59
N THR A 172 -6.37 -14.52 -1.34
CA THR A 172 -7.50 -15.03 -0.54
C THR A 172 -7.05 -15.70 0.76
N PRO A 173 -7.91 -15.74 1.80
CA PRO A 173 -9.14 -14.97 1.92
C PRO A 173 -8.84 -13.46 2.05
N ALA A 174 -9.70 -12.65 1.44
CA ALA A 174 -9.68 -11.20 1.51
C ALA A 174 -11.10 -10.68 1.69
N GLU A 175 -11.20 -9.51 2.29
CA GLU A 175 -12.45 -8.81 2.56
C GLU A 175 -12.37 -7.34 2.16
N HIS A 176 -13.52 -6.71 1.98
CA HIS A 176 -13.61 -5.29 1.68
C HIS A 176 -13.83 -4.51 2.98
N VAL A 177 -12.88 -3.65 3.33
CA VAL A 177 -12.90 -2.87 4.57
C VAL A 177 -13.03 -1.38 4.26
N LYS A 178 -13.84 -0.69 5.05
CA LYS A 178 -14.01 0.76 4.95
C LYS A 178 -12.94 1.47 5.76
N ILE A 179 -12.23 2.42 5.14
CA ILE A 179 -11.21 3.24 5.79
C ILE A 179 -11.54 4.73 5.69
N LYS A 180 -10.91 5.50 6.59
CA LYS A 180 -10.81 6.97 6.55
C LYS A 180 -9.39 7.40 6.98
N PRO A 181 -8.91 8.60 6.60
CA PRO A 181 -7.67 9.16 7.13
C PRO A 181 -7.78 9.42 8.63
N LEU A 182 -6.65 9.42 9.35
CA LEU A 182 -6.61 9.71 10.79
C LEU A 182 -7.26 11.05 11.16
N ILE A 183 -7.09 12.06 10.31
CA ILE A 183 -7.70 13.39 10.48
C ILE A 183 -9.23 13.30 10.68
N SER A 184 -9.89 12.31 10.07
CA SER A 184 -11.34 12.09 10.23
C SER A 184 -11.79 11.76 11.65
N GLN A 185 -10.90 11.27 12.52
CA GLN A 185 -11.22 11.04 13.93
C GLN A 185 -11.41 12.36 14.69
N VAL A 186 -10.80 13.44 14.19
CA VAL A 186 -10.91 14.79 14.76
C VAL A 186 -11.93 15.63 14.01
N TYR A 187 -12.01 15.47 12.68
CA TYR A 187 -12.88 16.20 11.77
C TYR A 187 -13.77 15.26 10.93
N PRO A 188 -14.72 14.54 11.55
CA PRO A 188 -15.57 13.59 10.82
C PRO A 188 -16.47 14.25 9.77
N ASP A 189 -16.84 15.52 9.99
CA ASP A 189 -17.68 16.30 9.08
C ASP A 189 -16.96 16.76 7.81
N VAL A 190 -15.62 16.85 7.85
CA VAL A 190 -14.80 17.14 6.66
C VAL A 190 -14.67 15.87 5.80
N PHE A 191 -14.44 14.72 6.45
CA PHE A 191 -14.22 13.43 5.78
C PHE A 191 -15.45 12.53 5.92
N LYS A 192 -16.54 12.88 5.23
CA LYS A 192 -17.84 12.17 5.35
C LYS A 192 -17.80 10.78 4.73
N GLU A 193 -17.19 10.65 3.56
CA GLU A 193 -17.16 9.42 2.77
C GLU A 193 -16.15 8.40 3.28
N TYR A 194 -16.40 7.12 3.01
CA TYR A 194 -15.46 6.03 3.25
C TYR A 194 -14.83 5.57 1.94
N SER A 195 -13.57 5.19 2.01
CA SER A 195 -12.94 4.42 0.94
C SER A 195 -13.05 2.93 1.23
N THR A 196 -13.35 2.12 0.22
CA THR A 196 -13.47 0.67 0.37
C THR A 196 -12.22 0.02 -0.21
N ILE A 197 -11.52 -0.75 0.62
CA ILE A 197 -10.24 -1.36 0.28
C ILE A 197 -10.36 -2.88 0.37
N ARG A 198 -9.98 -3.59 -0.69
CA ARG A 198 -9.83 -5.05 -0.65
C ARG A 198 -8.54 -5.39 0.08
N THR A 199 -8.62 -6.11 1.19
CA THR A 199 -7.46 -6.44 2.02
C THR A 199 -7.48 -7.89 2.48
N ILE A 200 -6.30 -8.49 2.68
CA ILE A 200 -6.16 -9.85 3.22
C ILE A 200 -6.70 -9.89 4.65
N ASN A 201 -7.38 -10.98 4.99
CA ASN A 201 -7.89 -11.18 6.34
C ASN A 201 -6.76 -11.15 7.39
N PRO A 202 -6.98 -10.56 8.58
CA PRO A 202 -5.97 -10.49 9.62
C PRO A 202 -5.42 -11.85 10.06
N GLU A 203 -6.28 -12.88 10.12
CA GLU A 203 -5.90 -14.24 10.48
C GLU A 203 -4.82 -14.80 9.55
N ARG A 204 -4.94 -14.54 8.24
CA ARG A 204 -3.94 -14.98 7.29
C ARG A 204 -2.63 -14.23 7.49
N THR A 205 -2.68 -12.91 7.68
CA THR A 205 -1.46 -12.13 7.98
C THR A 205 -0.78 -12.61 9.27
N PHE A 206 -1.57 -12.99 10.29
CA PHE A 206 -1.04 -13.59 11.52
C PHE A 206 -0.26 -14.88 11.23
N TRP A 207 -0.86 -15.83 10.49
CA TRP A 207 -0.19 -17.08 10.15
C TRP A 207 1.06 -16.89 9.29
N GLU A 208 1.02 -15.97 8.32
CA GLU A 208 2.21 -15.61 7.52
C GLU A 208 3.35 -15.12 8.41
N LYS A 209 3.06 -14.23 9.37
CA LYS A 209 4.07 -13.73 10.31
C LYS A 209 4.55 -14.79 11.28
N ALA A 210 3.66 -15.65 11.79
CA ALA A 210 4.03 -16.74 12.69
C ALA A 210 4.97 -17.76 12.00
N LEU A 211 4.69 -18.11 10.74
CA LEU A 211 5.52 -19.01 9.95
C LEU A 211 6.89 -18.39 9.60
N ILE A 212 6.93 -17.10 9.26
CA ILE A 212 8.21 -16.39 9.05
C ILE A 212 9.04 -16.41 10.32
N LEU A 213 8.44 -16.07 11.47
CA LEU A 213 9.13 -16.09 12.75
C LEU A 213 9.66 -17.49 13.09
N HIS A 214 8.82 -18.52 12.93
CA HIS A 214 9.22 -19.90 13.13
C HIS A 214 10.40 -20.29 12.23
N SER A 215 10.32 -19.96 10.94
CA SER A 215 11.40 -20.22 9.97
C SER A 215 12.71 -19.56 10.41
N VAL A 216 12.68 -18.28 10.79
CA VAL A 216 13.86 -17.55 11.27
C VAL A 216 14.45 -18.18 12.53
N CYS A 217 13.61 -18.55 13.50
CA CYS A 217 14.06 -19.17 14.76
C CYS A 217 14.56 -20.60 14.60
N ASN A 218 14.21 -21.30 13.50
CA ASN A 218 14.59 -22.68 13.23
C ASN A 218 15.45 -22.82 11.97
N LYS A 219 16.09 -21.74 11.52
CA LYS A 219 17.09 -21.83 10.45
C LYS A 219 18.22 -22.74 10.93
N PRO A 220 18.62 -23.78 10.17
CA PRO A 220 19.83 -24.53 10.51
C PRO A 220 21.01 -23.56 10.54
N GLU A 221 21.91 -23.72 11.51
CA GLU A 221 23.17 -22.98 11.52
C GLU A 221 23.88 -23.22 10.18
N GLU A 222 24.31 -22.14 9.52
CA GLU A 222 25.11 -22.24 8.31
C GLU A 222 26.44 -22.92 8.70
N ASN A 223 26.61 -24.18 8.30
CA ASN A 223 27.89 -24.89 8.35
C ASN A 223 28.87 -24.35 7.31
#